data_AF-A0A358D6D0-F1
#
_entry.id   AF-A0A358D6D0-F1
#
_cell.length_a   1.000
_cell.length_b   1.000
_cell.length_c   1.000
_cell.angle_alpha   90.00
_cell.angle_beta   90.00
_cell.angle_gamma   90.00
#
_symmetry.space_group_name_H-M   'P 1'
#
loop_
_entity.id
_entity.type
_entity.pdbx_description
1 polymer ?
#
loop_
_entity_poly.entity_id
_entity_poly.type
_entity_poly.pdbx_seq_one_letter_code
_entity_poly.pdbx_strand_id
1 'polypeptide(L)'
;QGESDADKRYRARAYAGNLSSFIASMRTYVGDPELPFILGRIRDAGQPYAQTVREAQVSVAMNTPGVYWFDTDDLAFLPDGIHYNEPGMIELGHRFADIVLSLP
;
A
#
# COMPACT_ATOMS: atom_id res chain seq x y z
N GLN A 1 2.20 2.47 -4.67
CA GLN A 1 3.21 1.47 -5.11
C GLN A 1 2.50 0.13 -5.17
N GLY A 2 2.67 -0.57 -6.28
CA GLY A 2 2.00 -1.84 -6.60
C GLY A 2 1.28 -1.79 -7.95
N GLU A 3 1.04 -0.59 -8.48
CA GLU A 3 0.38 -0.36 -9.77
C GLU A 3 1.16 -1.01 -10.92
N SER A 4 2.50 -0.94 -10.90
CA SER A 4 3.37 -1.60 -11.88
C SER A 4 3.53 -3.10 -11.67
N ASP A 5 3.20 -3.64 -10.49
CA ASP A 5 3.21 -5.08 -10.21
C ASP A 5 1.91 -5.76 -10.65
N ALA A 6 0.84 -4.98 -10.85
CA ALA A 6 -0.46 -5.44 -11.31
C ALA A 6 -0.53 -5.74 -12.82
N ASP A 7 0.54 -5.44 -13.58
CA ASP A 7 0.57 -5.59 -15.04
C ASP A 7 0.84 -7.03 -15.52
N LYS A 8 1.61 -7.80 -14.75
CA LYS A 8 2.02 -9.18 -15.07
C LYS A 8 1.71 -10.13 -13.91
N ARG A 9 1.18 -11.31 -14.25
CA ARG A 9 0.80 -12.36 -13.30
C ARG A 9 1.91 -12.73 -12.33
N TYR A 10 3.14 -12.85 -12.83
CA TYR A 10 4.28 -13.29 -12.01
C TYR A 10 4.71 -12.23 -11.00
N ARG A 11 4.58 -10.93 -11.34
CA ARG A 11 4.84 -9.80 -10.42
C ARG A 11 3.77 -9.76 -9.34
N ALA A 12 2.49 -9.75 -9.74
CA ALA A 12 1.37 -9.74 -8.81
C ALA A 12 1.41 -10.92 -7.82
N ARG A 13 1.75 -12.12 -8.30
CA ARG A 13 1.93 -13.31 -7.44
C ARG A 13 3.10 -13.20 -6.46
N ALA A 14 4.16 -12.50 -6.84
CA ALA A 14 5.34 -12.30 -5.98
C ALA A 14 5.13 -11.15 -4.98
N TYR A 15 4.12 -10.30 -5.17
CA TYR A 15 3.96 -9.05 -4.45
C TYR A 15 3.95 -9.21 -2.92
N ALA A 16 3.15 -10.14 -2.38
CA ALA A 16 3.07 -10.36 -0.94
C ALA A 16 4.44 -10.72 -0.33
N GLY A 17 5.15 -11.68 -0.94
CA GLY A 17 6.48 -12.09 -0.46
C GLY A 17 7.52 -10.97 -0.57
N ASN A 18 7.47 -10.19 -1.65
CA ASN A 18 8.36 -9.06 -1.85
C ASN A 18 8.10 -7.94 -0.83
N LEU A 19 6.84 -7.61 -0.57
CA LEU A 19 6.47 -6.58 0.41
C LEU A 19 6.87 -6.99 1.83
N SER A 20 6.61 -8.23 2.24
CA SER A 20 7.05 -8.75 3.54
C SER A 20 8.58 -8.73 3.68
N SER A 21 9.31 -9.10 2.63
CA SER A 21 10.77 -9.08 2.62
C SER A 21 11.32 -7.66 2.71
N PHE A 22 10.67 -6.70 2.03
CA PHE A 22 11.02 -5.28 2.11
C PHE A 22 10.84 -4.73 3.53
N ILE A 23 9.68 -4.97 4.15
CA ILE A 23 9.39 -4.55 5.53
C ILE A 23 10.44 -5.09 6.50
N ALA A 24 10.73 -6.40 6.44
CA ALA A 24 11.72 -7.04 7.31
C ALA A 24 13.13 -6.48 7.08
N SER A 25 13.50 -6.24 5.83
CA SER A 25 14.80 -5.67 5.45
C SER A 25 14.96 -4.24 5.97
N MET A 26 13.92 -3.42 5.87
CA MET A 26 13.93 -2.04 6.36
C MET A 26 14.00 -1.97 7.88
N ARG A 27 13.24 -2.80 8.60
CA ARG A 27 13.34 -2.93 10.07
C ARG A 27 14.76 -3.29 10.51
N THR A 28 15.37 -4.25 9.82
CA THR A 28 16.76 -4.65 10.07
C THR A 28 17.74 -3.50 9.78
N TYR A 29 17.59 -2.83 8.65
CA TYR A 29 18.47 -1.75 8.22
C TYR A 29 18.42 -0.54 9.16
N VAL A 30 17.23 -0.14 9.59
CA VAL A 30 17.01 0.97 10.53
C VAL A 30 17.39 0.57 11.96
N GLY A 31 17.42 -0.72 12.27
CA GLY A 31 17.69 -1.23 13.62
C GLY A 31 16.48 -1.13 14.55
N ASP A 32 15.27 -1.02 13.98
CA ASP A 32 14.02 -0.93 14.71
C ASP A 32 13.08 -2.07 14.27
N PRO A 33 12.91 -3.12 15.10
CA PRO A 33 12.04 -4.24 14.78
C PRO A 33 10.55 -3.89 14.80
N GLU A 34 10.18 -2.77 15.41
CA GLU A 34 8.80 -2.28 15.53
C GLU A 34 8.50 -1.12 14.60
N LEU A 35 9.45 -0.74 13.72
CA LEU A 35 9.29 0.35 12.75
C LEU A 35 7.93 0.24 12.04
N PRO A 36 7.05 1.24 12.18
CA PRO A 36 5.72 1.19 11.60
C PRO A 36 5.77 1.33 10.08
N PHE A 37 4.95 0.55 9.39
CA PHE A 37 4.69 0.70 7.95
C PHE A 37 3.23 1.04 7.74
N ILE A 38 2.97 2.03 6.90
CA ILE A 38 1.61 2.44 6.54
C ILE A 38 1.53 2.39 5.01
N LEU A 39 0.51 1.74 4.48
CA LEU A 39 0.30 1.61 3.04
C LEU A 39 -1.12 2.04 2.63
N GLY A 40 -1.20 2.97 1.69
CA GLY A 40 -2.42 3.19 0.92
C GLY A 40 -2.57 2.08 -0.12
N ARG A 41 -3.72 1.41 -0.14
CA ARG A 41 -4.00 0.35 -1.12
C ARG A 41 -3.99 0.94 -2.54
N ILE A 42 -3.51 0.18 -3.53
CA ILE A 42 -3.57 0.67 -4.92
C ILE A 42 -5.01 0.72 -5.44
N ARG A 43 -5.27 1.66 -6.33
CA ARG A 43 -6.50 1.68 -7.13
C ARG A 43 -6.50 0.52 -8.13
N ASP A 44 -7.68 -0.04 -8.39
CA ASP A 44 -7.91 -0.84 -9.59
C ASP A 44 -8.22 0.09 -10.77
N ALA A 45 -7.25 0.25 -11.67
CA ALA A 45 -7.39 1.05 -12.88
C ALA A 45 -7.51 0.17 -14.14
N GLY A 46 -7.95 -1.08 -13.98
CA GLY A 46 -8.13 -2.04 -15.08
C GLY A 46 -6.89 -2.87 -15.40
N GLN A 47 -5.84 -2.83 -14.57
CA GLN A 47 -4.71 -3.74 -14.73
C GLN A 47 -5.18 -5.19 -14.46
N PRO A 48 -4.78 -6.19 -15.26
CA PRO A 48 -5.31 -7.55 -15.17
C PRO A 48 -5.15 -8.24 -13.81
N TYR A 49 -4.21 -7.78 -12.98
CA TYR A 49 -3.91 -8.36 -11.68
C TYR A 49 -3.98 -7.34 -10.53
N ALA A 50 -4.69 -6.21 -10.72
CA ALA A 50 -4.86 -5.20 -9.68
C ALA A 50 -5.43 -5.80 -8.39
N GLN A 51 -6.49 -6.61 -8.51
CA GLN A 51 -7.10 -7.28 -7.37
C GLN A 51 -6.13 -8.21 -6.62
N THR A 52 -5.27 -8.94 -7.33
CA THR A 52 -4.25 -9.80 -6.71
C THR A 52 -3.26 -8.98 -5.88
N VAL A 53 -2.82 -7.82 -6.38
CA VAL A 53 -1.91 -6.94 -5.63
C VAL A 53 -2.62 -6.29 -4.45
N ARG A 54 -3.88 -5.85 -4.61
CA ARG A 54 -4.69 -5.27 -3.54
C ARG A 54 -4.91 -6.26 -2.39
N GLU A 55 -5.25 -7.50 -2.70
CA GLU A 55 -5.39 -8.57 -1.71
C GLU A 55 -4.05 -8.86 -0.99
N ALA A 56 -2.94 -8.85 -1.73
CA ALA A 56 -1.61 -9.02 -1.15
C ALA A 56 -1.26 -7.87 -0.19
N GLN A 57 -1.53 -6.61 -0.54
CA GLN A 57 -1.31 -5.45 0.33
C GLN A 57 -2.07 -5.56 1.65
N VAL A 58 -3.37 -5.84 1.58
CA VAL A 58 -4.22 -6.00 2.77
C VAL A 58 -3.77 -7.20 3.59
N SER A 59 -3.49 -8.34 2.96
CA SER A 59 -3.05 -9.55 3.64
C SER A 59 -1.74 -9.35 4.40
N VAL A 60 -0.73 -8.70 3.79
CA VAL A 60 0.53 -8.42 4.47
C VAL A 60 0.33 -7.49 5.66
N ALA A 61 -0.46 -6.42 5.51
CA ALA A 61 -0.75 -5.50 6.60
C ALA A 61 -1.46 -6.20 7.77
N MET A 62 -2.52 -6.96 7.49
CA MET A 62 -3.30 -7.65 8.53
C MET A 62 -2.52 -8.75 9.28
N ASN A 63 -1.48 -9.33 8.66
CA ASN A 63 -0.72 -10.43 9.24
C ASN A 63 0.68 -10.02 9.75
N THR A 64 1.05 -8.73 9.68
CA THR A 64 2.37 -8.26 10.12
C THR A 64 2.21 -7.20 11.21
N PRO A 65 2.68 -7.45 12.45
CA PRO A 65 2.61 -6.45 13.52
C PRO A 65 3.29 -5.13 13.13
N GLY A 66 2.68 -4.00 13.52
CA GLY A 66 3.15 -2.66 13.19
C GLY A 66 3.02 -2.29 11.70
N VAL A 67 2.22 -3.03 10.93
CA VAL A 67 1.89 -2.69 9.55
C VAL A 67 0.41 -2.36 9.44
N TYR A 68 0.13 -1.17 8.91
CA TYR A 68 -1.19 -0.59 8.81
C TYR A 68 -1.51 -0.31 7.35
N TRP A 69 -2.79 -0.27 7.03
CA TRP A 69 -3.24 0.08 5.70
C TRP A 69 -4.56 0.82 5.75
N PHE A 70 -4.90 1.49 4.65
CA PHE A 70 -6.21 2.10 4.46
C PHE A 70 -6.63 2.05 3.00
N ASP A 71 -7.95 2.12 2.78
CA ASP A 71 -8.55 2.12 1.46
C ASP A 71 -8.37 3.48 0.76
N THR A 72 -8.36 3.46 -0.56
CA THR A 72 -8.17 4.65 -1.41
C THR A 72 -9.20 4.76 -2.54
N ASP A 73 -10.14 3.81 -2.62
CA ASP A 73 -11.12 3.73 -3.72
C ASP A 73 -12.02 4.96 -3.82
N ASP A 74 -12.32 5.58 -2.68
CA ASP A 74 -13.18 6.77 -2.56
C ASP A 74 -12.44 8.09 -2.83
N LEU A 75 -11.12 8.05 -3.01
CA LEU A 75 -10.33 9.24 -3.28
C LEU A 75 -10.57 9.76 -4.70
N ALA A 76 -10.26 11.04 -4.90
CA ALA A 76 -10.40 11.68 -6.19
C ALA A 76 -9.12 11.53 -7.04
N PHE A 77 -9.31 11.26 -8.34
CA PHE A 77 -8.24 10.96 -9.28
C PHE A 77 -8.22 11.95 -10.45
N LEU A 78 -7.08 12.04 -11.12
CA LEU A 78 -6.94 12.69 -12.42
C LEU A 78 -7.75 11.90 -13.47
N PRO A 79 -8.05 12.52 -14.64
CA PRO A 79 -8.79 11.86 -15.72
C PRO A 79 -8.15 10.59 -16.26
N ASP A 80 -6.86 10.35 -15.99
CA ASP A 80 -6.18 9.09 -16.35
C ASP A 80 -6.64 7.90 -15.50
N GLY A 81 -7.39 8.16 -14.42
CA GLY A 81 -7.95 7.14 -13.55
C GLY A 81 -6.92 6.36 -12.73
N ILE A 82 -5.66 6.80 -12.68
CA ILE A 82 -4.55 6.13 -11.97
C ILE A 82 -3.97 7.06 -10.91
N HIS A 83 -3.69 8.31 -11.24
CA HIS A 83 -3.02 9.24 -10.35
C HIS A 83 -4.03 10.07 -9.56
N TYR A 84 -3.78 10.29 -8.28
CA TYR A 84 -4.63 11.16 -7.46
C TYR A 84 -4.60 12.60 -7.97
N ASN A 85 -5.74 13.29 -7.92
CA ASN A 85 -5.77 14.74 -8.12
C ASN A 85 -5.44 15.47 -6.80
N GLU A 86 -5.45 16.81 -6.82
CA GLU A 86 -5.15 17.62 -5.63
C GLU A 86 -6.03 17.24 -4.42
N PRO A 87 -7.38 17.25 -4.50
CA PRO A 87 -8.23 16.81 -3.38
C PRO A 87 -7.92 15.39 -2.88
N GLY A 88 -7.68 14.44 -3.80
CA GLY A 88 -7.34 13.07 -3.45
C GLY A 88 -6.00 12.96 -2.72
N MET A 89 -4.99 13.73 -3.11
CA MET A 89 -3.69 13.79 -2.44
C MET A 89 -3.77 14.39 -1.04
N ILE A 90 -4.62 15.41 -0.84
CA ILE A 90 -4.83 16.03 0.48
C ILE A 90 -5.44 14.99 1.43
N GLU A 91 -6.52 14.32 1.02
CA GLU A 91 -7.18 13.30 1.83
C GLU A 91 -6.27 12.08 2.07
N LEU A 92 -5.50 11.67 1.06
CA LEU A 92 -4.47 10.64 1.22
C LEU A 92 -3.49 11.00 2.35
N GLY A 93 -3.03 12.26 2.38
CA GLY A 93 -2.16 12.78 3.43
C GLY A 93 -2.80 12.76 4.82
N HIS A 94 -4.08 13.16 4.93
CA HIS A 94 -4.81 13.08 6.20
C HIS A 94 -4.88 11.65 6.73
N ARG A 95 -5.20 10.66 5.88
CA ARG A 95 -5.27 9.24 6.30
C ARG A 95 -3.94 8.70 6.80
N PHE A 96 -2.83 9.08 6.16
CA PHE A 96 -1.51 8.78 6.69
C PHE A 96 -1.27 9.42 8.06
N ALA A 97 -1.58 10.72 8.19
CA ALA A 97 -1.39 11.46 9.43
C ALA A 97 -2.22 10.89 10.58
N ASP A 98 -3.50 10.55 10.34
CA ASP A 98 -4.40 9.97 11.33
C ASP A 98 -3.85 8.66 11.89
N ILE A 99 -3.31 7.79 11.03
CA ILE A 99 -2.69 6.54 11.48
C ILE A 99 -1.43 6.85 12.30
N VAL A 100 -0.53 7.71 11.80
CA VAL A 100 0.69 8.11 12.52
C VAL A 100 0.37 8.66 13.92
N LEU A 101 -0.64 9.51 14.04
CA LEU A 101 -1.07 10.10 15.31
C LEU A 101 -1.76 9.09 16.25
N SER A 102 -2.20 7.94 15.73
CA SER A 102 -2.80 6.86 16.50
C SER A 102 -1.83 5.75 16.90
N LEU A 103 -0.57 5.80 16.44
CA LEU A 103 0.44 4.82 16.81
C LEU A 103 0.73 4.90 18.32
N PRO A 104 0.95 3.75 18.98
CA PRO A 104 1.17 3.66 20.42
C PRO A 104 2.51 4.25 20.89
#